data_AF-A0A356VZ59-F1
#
_entry.id   AF-A0A356VZ59-F1
#
_cell.length_a   1.000
_cell.length_b   1.000
_cell.length_c   1.000
_cell.angle_alpha   90.00
_cell.angle_beta   90.00
_cell.angle_gamma   90.00
#
_symmetry.space_group_name_H-M   'P 1'
#
loop_
_entity.id
_entity.type
_entity.pdbx_description
1 polymer ?
#
loop_
_entity_poly.entity_id
_entity_poly.type
_entity_poly.pdbx_seq_one_letter_code
_entity_poly.pdbx_strand_id
1 'polypeptide(L)' 'GYENIVCVQPFGCLPNHISGKGMIHRVKAADRRSNIVPIDYDPSATKVNQENRIKLMLAVARENLERSQAQKQGKVS' A
#
# COMPACT_ATOMS: atom_id res chain seq x y z
N GLY A 1 1.27 13.51 7.49
CA GLY A 1 1.10 12.05 7.54
C GLY A 1 1.46 11.43 6.21
N TYR A 2 1.59 10.11 6.13
CA TYR A 2 1.94 9.39 4.90
C TYR A 2 0.74 8.57 4.41
N GLU A 3 0.45 8.66 3.11
CA GLU A 3 -0.67 7.93 2.48
C GLU A 3 -0.21 6.57 1.92
N ASN A 4 1.05 6.45 1.50
CA ASN A 4 1.61 5.24 0.90
C ASN A 4 2.53 4.54 1.90
N ILE A 5 2.24 3.28 2.24
CA ILE A 5 2.94 2.54 3.29
C ILE A 5 3.28 1.13 2.79
N VAL A 6 4.55 0.77 2.92
CA VAL A 6 5.03 -0.60 2.67
C VAL A 6 5.22 -1.30 4.01
N CYS A 7 4.54 -2.44 4.19
CA CYS A 7 4.69 -3.28 5.37
C CYS A 7 5.54 -4.51 5.00
N VAL A 8 6.81 -4.52 5.38
CA VAL A 8 7.69 -5.68 5.16
C VAL A 8 7.50 -6.67 6.31
N GLN A 9 7.29 -7.93 5.95
CA GLN A 9 6.92 -8.98 6.89
C GLN A 9 7.89 -10.16 6.70
N PRO A 10 8.43 -10.74 7.79
CA PRO A 10 9.24 -11.95 7.67
C PRO A 10 8.35 -13.14 7.30
N PHE A 11 8.94 -14.14 6.65
CA PHE A 11 8.25 -15.37 6.30
C PHE A 11 7.54 -16.02 7.50
N GLY A 12 6.33 -16.53 7.27
CA GLY A 12 5.59 -17.31 8.27
C GLY A 12 5.09 -16.53 9.49
N CYS A 13 5.12 -15.19 9.46
CA CYS A 13 4.65 -14.38 10.59
C CYS A 13 3.11 -14.40 10.71
N LEU A 14 2.59 -15.37 11.46
CA LEU A 14 1.16 -15.51 11.79
C LEU A 14 0.52 -14.21 12.32
N PRO A 15 1.15 -13.43 13.21
CA PRO A 15 0.62 -12.13 13.62
C PRO A 15 0.38 -11.17 12.45
N ASN A 16 1.31 -11.12 11.50
CA ASN A 16 1.21 -10.27 10.32
C ASN A 16 0.18 -10.79 9.31
N HIS A 17 0.05 -12.11 9.19
CA HIS A 17 -0.90 -12.75 8.28
C HIS A 17 -2.35 -12.69 8.77
N ILE A 18 -2.59 -12.81 10.08
CA ILE A 18 -3.93 -12.78 10.69
C ILE A 18 -4.27 -11.36 11.13
N SER A 19 -3.58 -10.85 12.16
CA SER A 19 -3.87 -9.55 12.76
C SER A 19 -3.49 -8.39 11.85
N GLY A 20 -2.36 -8.50 11.13
CA GLY A 20 -1.88 -7.47 10.22
C GLY A 20 -2.86 -7.19 9.06
N LYS A 21 -3.41 -8.24 8.42
CA LYS A 21 -4.43 -8.07 7.37
C LYS A 21 -5.71 -7.39 7.90
N GLY A 22 -6.17 -7.78 9.09
CA GLY A 22 -7.33 -7.16 9.75
C GLY A 22 -7.10 -5.68 10.05
N MET A 23 -5.91 -5.34 10.56
CA MET A 23 -5.53 -3.95 10.82
C MET A 23 -5.47 -3.11 9.55
N ILE A 24 -4.86 -3.62 8.48
CA ILE A 24 -4.80 -2.91 7.18
C ILE A 24 -6.21 -2.60 6.68
N HIS A 25 -7.13 -3.55 6.78
CA HIS A 25 -8.53 -3.32 6.38
C HIS A 25 -9.18 -2.21 7.21
N ARG A 26 -8.99 -2.22 8.53
CA ARG A 26 -9.56 -1.19 9.42
C ARG A 26 -9.00 0.20 9.11
N VAL A 27 -7.70 0.30 8.85
CA VAL A 27 -7.06 1.59 8.48
C VAL A 27 -7.60 2.09 7.15
N LYS A 28 -7.71 1.23 6.13
CA LYS A 28 -8.29 1.59 4.83
C LYS A 28 -9.76 2.01 4.91
N ALA A 29 -10.52 1.43 5.85
CA ALA A 29 -11.89 1.84 6.11
C ALA A 29 -11.98 3.22 6.79
N ALA A 30 -11.02 3.54 7.66
CA ALA A 30 -10.95 4.82 8.36
C ALA A 30 -10.43 5.97 7.48
N ASP A 31 -9.41 5.73 6.65
CA ASP A 31 -8.92 6.67 5.63
C ASP A 31 -8.69 5.94 4.32
N ARG A 32 -9.59 6.18 3.35
CA ARG A 32 -9.55 5.56 2.01
C ARG A 32 -8.35 5.98 1.18
N ARG A 33 -7.63 7.04 1.55
CA ARG A 33 -6.39 7.46 0.87
C ARG A 33 -5.21 6.57 1.25
N SER A 34 -5.36 5.76 2.31
CA SER A 34 -4.32 4.85 2.78
C SER A 34 -4.04 3.75 1.76
N ASN A 35 -2.90 3.86 1.07
CA ASN A 35 -2.36 2.88 0.14
C ASN A 35 -1.30 2.03 0.86
N ILE A 36 -1.77 0.99 1.55
CA ILE A 36 -0.93 0.07 2.33
C ILE A 36 -0.75 -1.24 1.56
N VAL A 37 0.51 -1.66 1.36
CA VAL A 37 0.87 -2.94 0.72
C VAL A 37 1.73 -3.81 1.65
N PRO A 38 1.31 -5.05 1.95
CA PRO A 38 2.17 -6.03 2.62
C PRO A 38 3.09 -6.73 1.60
N ILE A 39 4.35 -6.91 2.00
CA ILE A 39 5.39 -7.61 1.24
C ILE A 39 6.06 -8.64 2.14
N ASP A 40 5.99 -9.89 1.73
CA ASP A 40 6.64 -11.00 2.41
C ASP A 40 8.10 -11.12 1.94
N TYR A 41 9.02 -11.02 2.90
CA TYR A 41 10.43 -11.33 2.69
C TYR A 41 10.65 -12.81 3.03
N ASP A 42 10.52 -13.64 2.01
CA ASP A 42 10.59 -15.09 2.09
C ASP A 42 11.62 -15.62 1.07
N PRO A 43 12.61 -16.43 1.51
CA PRO A 43 13.53 -17.12 0.60
C PRO A 43 12.84 -17.96 -0.48
N SER A 44 11.63 -18.46 -0.22
CA SER A 44 10.84 -19.26 -1.17
C SER A 44 10.10 -18.41 -2.21
N ALA A 45 9.92 -17.11 -1.96
CA ALA A 45 9.25 -16.19 -2.87
C ALA A 45 10.22 -15.57 -3.87
N THR A 46 9.80 -15.45 -5.13
CA THR A 46 10.64 -14.82 -6.15
C THR A 46 10.82 -13.32 -5.88
N LYS A 47 12.01 -12.81 -6.17
CA LYS A 47 12.29 -11.36 -6.13
C LYS A 47 11.27 -10.55 -6.95
N VAL A 48 10.83 -11.11 -8.07
CA VAL A 48 9.82 -10.52 -8.96
C VAL A 48 8.49 -10.27 -8.24
N ASN A 49 8.06 -11.16 -7.35
CA ASN A 49 6.82 -10.96 -6.58
C ASN A 49 6.91 -9.70 -5.68
N GLN A 50 8.05 -9.50 -5.01
CA GLN A 50 8.28 -8.32 -4.18
C GLN A 50 8.31 -7.04 -5.03
N GLU A 51 9.04 -7.06 -6.14
CA GLU A 51 9.12 -5.93 -7.06
C GLU A 51 7.75 -5.56 -7.64
N ASN A 52 6.94 -6.54 -8.02
CA ASN A 52 5.61 -6.29 -8.59
C ASN A 52 4.68 -5.64 -7.57
N ARG A 53 4.72 -6.06 -6.30
CA ARG A 53 3.94 -5.43 -5.23
C ARG A 53 4.32 -3.97 -5.04
N ILE A 54 5.61 -3.64 -5.09
CA ILE A 54 6.11 -2.26 -4.98
C ILE A 54 5.69 -1.46 -6.22
N LYS A 55 5.91 -2.00 -7.43
CA LYS A 55 5.55 -1.34 -8.70
C LYS A 55 4.06 -1.02 -8.77
N LEU A 56 3.20 -1.97 -8.39
CA LEU A 56 1.75 -1.78 -8.34
C LEU A 56 1.35 -0.73 -7.30
N MET A 57 1.97 -0.74 -6.11
CA MET A 57 1.72 0.28 -5.10
C MET A 57 2.10 1.68 -5.59
N LEU A 58 3.26 1.81 -6.25
CA LEU A 58 3.72 3.07 -6.84
C LEU A 58 2.82 3.56 -7.97
N ALA A 59 2.30 2.65 -8.80
CA ALA A 59 1.33 3.01 -9.84
C ALA A 59 0.06 3.62 -9.24
N VAL A 60 -0.50 3.00 -8.21
CA VAL A 60 -1.65 3.54 -7.46
C VAL A 60 -1.32 4.89 -6.80
N ALA A 61 -0.12 5.01 -6.22
CA ALA A 61 0.34 6.27 -5.61
C ALA A 61 0.39 7.41 -6.64
N ARG A 62 0.87 7.13 -7.85
CA ARG A 62 0.92 8.09 -8.95
C ARG A 62 -0.48 8.50 -9.42
N GLU A 63 -1.38 7.54 -9.62
CA GLU A 63 -2.77 7.83 -9.99
C GLU A 63 -3.47 8.70 -8.94
N ASN A 64 -3.26 8.42 -7.65
CA ASN A 64 -3.82 9.22 -6.55
C ASN A 64 -3.25 10.64 -6.52
N LEU A 65 -1.96 10.81 -6.81
CA LEU A 65 -1.32 12.12 -6.90
C LEU A 65 -1.91 12.94 -8.06
N GLU A 66 -2.06 12.33 -9.24
CA GLU A 66 -2.64 12.96 -10.43
C GLU A 66 -4.10 13.39 -10.17
N ARG A 67 -4.92 12.52 -9.55
CA ARG A 67 -6.30 12.86 -9.12
C ARG A 67 -6.33 14.02 -8.13
N SER A 68 -5.41 14.05 -7.17
CA SER A 68 -5.32 15.10 -6.16
C SER A 68 -4.90 16.45 -6.77
N GLN A 69 -4.02 16.44 -7.78
CA GLN A 69 -3.62 17.65 -8.51
C GLN A 69 -4.75 18.19 -9.39
N ALA A 70 -5.47 17.32 -10.10
CA ALA A 70 -6.63 17.71 -10.91
C ALA A 70 -7.73 18.37 -10.06
N GLN A 71 -8.02 17.82 -8.87
CA GLN A 71 -8.98 18.42 -7.92
C GLN A 71 -8.53 19.77 -7.37
N LYS A 72 -7.22 20.00 -7.22
CA LYS A 72 -6.69 21.30 -6.79
C LYS A 72 -6.82 22.35 -7.90
N GLN A 73 -6.58 21.99 -9.16
CA GLN A 73 -6.68 22.91 -10.30
C GLN A 73 -8.13 23.30 -10.60
N GLY A 74 -9.08 22.37 -10.51
CA GLY A 74 -10.51 22.64 -10.72
C GLY A 74 -11.20 23.45 -9.61
N LYS A 75 -10.54 23.73 -8.48
CA LYS A 75 -11.03 24.61 -7.40
C LYS A 75 -10.48 26.04 -7.49
N VAL A 76 -9.59 26.31 -8.44
CA VAL A 76 -8.91 27.61 -8.62
C VAL A 76 -9.49 28.39 -9.82
N SER A 77 -10.49 27.84 -10.50
CA SER A 77 -11.32 28.53 -11.51
C SER A 77 -12.73 28.71 -10.97
#